data_AF-A0A3M7E0P3-F1
#
_entry.id   AF-A0A3M7E0P3-F1
#
_cell.length_a   1.000
_cell.length_b   1.000
_cell.length_c   1.000
_cell.angle_alpha   90.00
_cell.angle_beta   90.00
_cell.angle_gamma   90.00
#
_symmetry.space_group_name_H-M   'P 1'
#
loop_
_entity.id
_entity.type
_entity.pdbx_description
1 polymer ?
#
loop_
_entity_poly.entity_id
_entity_poly.type
_entity_poly.pdbx_seq_one_letter_code
_entity_poly.pdbx_strand_id
1 'polypeptide(L)'
;SCLYLDAHWDKKVGTVRGHAALGGGDETIKLAIFGSHAMQSYPTHIEEVVPAFTDCTKTDTNYVANDCNESGSSWEAANIGIGAHLHETGHLLGCPHQESGVMLRDYVRLNRTFTSREPYSTRTKQQGIRLCMPKDECAWHRLDVLRFRFHPCFALPTDGAMNPDGSVHVWTVESGSALVTATTGIAWIELYPEGDDVCHHWIEYIDKSSGPAGTPRQITLTEKDLRERLPEEKRKRKLKLKIFSCGGGDHEVDDFTQLTSKIGKTKLPDGRPGFRSSKLGFSQMDGSQPTEVIFGSHHKPPRLLKNIKIYHGASLDGMEFFYEGGQSELFGKRGGTPGGSDFPMDTRKGELVVGFYLRAGAWVDGVQILTNTGRKSEVFGNASGGSGHTLIPPRGYSIAGVYGSVGPWLDGFGLIITR
;
A
#
# COMPACT_ATOMS: atom_id res chain seq x y z
N SER A 1 -0.54 10.22 -17.74
CA SER A 1 -1.67 11.16 -17.83
C SER A 1 -1.97 11.40 -19.29
N CYS A 2 -3.24 11.35 -19.69
CA CYS A 2 -3.69 11.58 -21.06
C CYS A 2 -4.95 12.46 -21.07
N LEU A 3 -5.23 13.06 -22.22
CA LEU A 3 -6.33 13.99 -22.40
C LEU A 3 -7.16 13.58 -23.62
N TYR A 4 -8.49 13.55 -23.47
CA TYR A 4 -9.42 13.38 -24.57
C TYR A 4 -9.75 14.75 -25.16
N LEU A 5 -9.23 15.00 -26.37
CA LEU A 5 -9.30 16.30 -27.05
C LEU A 5 -10.66 16.56 -27.71
N ASP A 6 -11.51 15.56 -27.83
CA ASP A 6 -12.85 15.65 -28.41
C ASP A 6 -13.95 15.92 -27.37
N ALA A 7 -13.57 16.10 -26.09
CA ALA A 7 -14.52 16.45 -25.04
C ALA A 7 -15.13 17.84 -25.29
N HIS A 8 -16.45 17.93 -25.35
CA HIS A 8 -17.15 19.16 -25.73
C HIS A 8 -18.51 19.32 -25.05
N TRP A 9 -18.96 20.56 -24.93
CA TRP A 9 -20.27 20.90 -24.41
C TRP A 9 -21.38 20.62 -25.43
N ASP A 10 -22.29 19.70 -25.11
CA ASP A 10 -23.51 19.46 -25.88
C ASP A 10 -24.66 20.25 -25.26
N LYS A 11 -24.84 21.48 -25.76
CA LYS A 11 -25.89 22.40 -25.29
C LYS A 11 -27.31 21.82 -25.39
N LYS A 12 -27.58 20.99 -26.40
CA LYS A 12 -28.93 20.43 -26.61
C LYS A 12 -29.29 19.44 -25.50
N VAL A 13 -28.29 18.69 -25.03
CA VAL A 13 -28.47 17.71 -23.96
C VAL A 13 -28.16 18.31 -22.59
N GLY A 14 -27.39 19.39 -22.52
CA GLY A 14 -27.00 20.03 -21.28
C GLY A 14 -25.91 19.26 -20.53
N THR A 15 -24.99 18.63 -21.26
CA THR A 15 -23.90 17.83 -20.66
C THR A 15 -22.60 17.94 -21.45
N VAL A 16 -21.47 17.66 -20.80
CA VAL A 16 -20.17 17.55 -21.48
C VAL A 16 -20.05 16.12 -22.04
N ARG A 17 -19.95 16.00 -23.37
CA ARG A 17 -19.65 14.75 -24.07
C ARG A 17 -18.16 14.46 -23.99
N GLY A 18 -17.78 13.19 -23.90
CA GLY A 18 -16.37 12.81 -23.72
C GLY A 18 -15.78 13.25 -22.38
N HIS A 19 -16.62 13.61 -21.41
CA HIS A 19 -16.20 13.94 -20.05
C HIS A 19 -15.63 12.68 -19.38
N ALA A 20 -14.30 12.57 -19.40
CA ALA A 20 -13.56 11.61 -18.61
C ALA A 20 -12.90 12.36 -17.45
N ALA A 21 -13.00 11.81 -16.25
CA ALA A 21 -12.23 12.19 -15.09
C ALA A 21 -12.03 10.90 -14.30
N LEU A 22 -10.92 10.22 -14.61
CA LEU A 22 -10.62 8.92 -14.03
C LEU A 22 -9.11 8.75 -13.87
N GLY A 23 -8.69 8.58 -12.63
CA GLY A 23 -7.33 8.27 -12.26
C GLY A 23 -7.23 6.99 -11.44
N GLY A 24 -6.08 6.32 -11.54
CA GLY A 24 -5.79 5.08 -10.83
C GLY A 24 -5.38 3.96 -11.77
N GLY A 25 -5.51 2.72 -11.29
CA GLY A 25 -5.09 1.53 -12.02
C GLY A 25 -4.62 0.43 -11.08
N ASP A 26 -3.83 -0.50 -11.60
CA ASP A 26 -3.27 -1.62 -10.85
C ASP A 26 -1.73 -1.54 -10.76
N GLU A 27 -1.09 -2.63 -10.35
CA GLU A 27 0.38 -2.70 -10.26
C GLU A 27 1.08 -2.66 -11.63
N THR A 28 0.36 -2.94 -12.72
CA THR A 28 0.90 -3.00 -14.08
C THR A 28 0.78 -1.67 -14.81
N ILE A 29 -0.37 -0.99 -14.65
CA ILE A 29 -0.62 0.29 -15.31
C ILE A 29 -1.44 1.22 -14.42
N LYS A 30 -0.97 2.47 -14.31
CA LYS A 30 -1.70 3.57 -13.67
C LYS A 30 -1.87 4.70 -14.68
N LEU A 31 -3.10 5.15 -14.84
CA LEU A 31 -3.49 6.20 -15.79
C LEU A 31 -4.25 7.31 -15.08
N ALA A 32 -4.26 8.47 -15.72
CA ALA A 32 -5.08 9.61 -15.38
C ALA A 32 -5.64 10.10 -16.71
N ILE A 33 -6.94 9.98 -16.89
CA ILE A 33 -7.67 10.33 -18.11
C ILE A 33 -8.55 11.53 -17.78
N PHE A 34 -8.42 12.60 -18.55
CA PHE A 34 -9.23 13.80 -18.35
C PHE A 34 -9.80 14.33 -19.68
N GLY A 35 -10.96 14.99 -19.65
CA GLY A 35 -11.56 15.64 -20.82
C GLY A 35 -11.00 17.04 -21.08
N SER A 36 -10.83 17.44 -22.34
CA SER A 36 -10.32 18.76 -22.72
C SER A 36 -11.30 19.92 -22.57
N HIS A 37 -12.51 19.70 -22.05
CA HIS A 37 -13.62 20.69 -22.10
C HIS A 37 -13.31 22.00 -21.37
N ALA A 38 -12.39 21.99 -20.40
CA ALA A 38 -11.94 23.17 -19.67
C ALA A 38 -10.65 23.81 -20.23
N MET A 39 -10.00 23.22 -21.24
CA MET A 39 -8.72 23.73 -21.77
C MET A 39 -8.80 25.13 -22.34
N GLN A 40 -9.98 25.57 -22.77
CA GLN A 40 -10.19 26.91 -23.33
C GLN A 40 -9.83 28.03 -22.33
N SER A 41 -9.83 27.75 -21.03
CA SER A 41 -9.43 28.69 -19.97
C SER A 41 -8.03 28.45 -19.43
N TYR A 42 -7.27 27.49 -19.97
CA TYR A 42 -5.92 27.20 -19.47
C TYR A 42 -4.93 28.25 -20.01
N PRO A 43 -3.89 28.59 -19.25
CA PRO A 43 -2.80 29.40 -19.78
C PRO A 43 -2.09 28.63 -20.90
N THR A 44 -1.82 29.29 -22.03
CA THR A 44 -1.15 28.64 -23.17
C THR A 44 0.37 28.57 -23.00
N HIS A 45 0.91 29.40 -22.11
CA HIS A 45 2.31 29.50 -21.72
C HIS A 45 2.45 30.09 -20.31
N ILE A 46 3.65 30.07 -19.72
CA ILE A 46 3.87 30.39 -18.30
C ILE A 46 3.54 31.87 -17.97
N GLU A 47 3.74 32.78 -18.91
CA GLU A 47 3.44 34.20 -18.78
C GLU A 47 1.93 34.48 -18.69
N GLU A 48 1.08 33.55 -19.17
CA GLU A 48 -0.38 33.66 -19.11
C GLU A 48 -1.01 33.09 -17.84
N VAL A 49 -0.22 32.51 -16.93
CA VAL A 49 -0.75 31.91 -15.69
C VAL A 49 -1.56 32.93 -14.87
N VAL A 50 -1.02 34.13 -14.64
CA VAL A 50 -1.72 35.19 -13.91
C VAL A 50 -2.92 35.73 -14.69
N PRO A 51 -2.81 36.09 -15.98
CA PRO A 51 -3.97 36.45 -16.81
C PRO A 51 -5.11 35.42 -16.77
N ALA A 52 -4.83 34.13 -16.97
CA ALA A 52 -5.84 33.07 -16.95
C ALA A 52 -6.56 32.98 -15.60
N PHE A 53 -5.81 33.06 -14.50
CA PHE A 53 -6.36 33.01 -13.14
C PHE A 53 -6.98 34.34 -12.65
N THR A 54 -6.99 35.38 -13.47
CA THR A 54 -7.66 36.66 -13.18
C THR A 54 -8.71 37.07 -14.21
N ASP A 55 -8.89 36.27 -15.28
CA ASP A 55 -9.88 36.52 -16.31
C ASP A 55 -11.32 36.30 -15.80
N CYS A 56 -12.05 37.41 -15.67
CA CYS A 56 -13.43 37.45 -15.21
C CYS A 56 -14.46 37.35 -16.35
N THR A 57 -14.03 37.01 -17.57
CA THR A 57 -14.93 36.77 -18.69
C THR A 57 -15.98 35.74 -18.29
N LYS A 58 -17.25 36.11 -18.44
CA LYS A 58 -18.38 35.27 -18.04
C LYS A 58 -18.51 34.08 -18.98
N THR A 59 -18.73 32.90 -18.40
CA THR A 59 -18.96 31.67 -19.16
C THR A 59 -20.23 31.79 -20.01
N ASP A 60 -20.07 31.68 -21.33
CA ASP A 60 -21.19 31.62 -22.27
C ASP A 60 -21.61 30.16 -22.51
N THR A 61 -22.72 29.76 -21.89
CA THR A 61 -23.28 28.41 -22.00
C THR A 61 -23.87 28.07 -23.36
N ASN A 62 -23.83 29.01 -24.31
CA ASN A 62 -24.03 28.70 -25.71
C ASN A 62 -22.89 27.88 -26.31
N TYR A 63 -21.66 27.98 -25.77
CA TYR A 63 -20.45 27.40 -26.34
C TYR A 63 -19.71 26.45 -25.39
N VAL A 64 -19.68 26.77 -24.09
CA VAL A 64 -18.89 26.04 -23.08
C VAL A 64 -19.72 25.71 -21.85
N ALA A 65 -19.35 24.66 -21.11
CA ALA A 65 -20.07 24.29 -19.91
C ALA A 65 -19.74 25.21 -18.72
N ASN A 66 -20.75 25.53 -17.90
CA ASN A 66 -20.54 25.91 -16.50
C ASN A 66 -20.54 24.62 -15.67
N ASP A 67 -19.45 23.88 -15.76
CA ASP A 67 -19.25 22.56 -15.15
C ASP A 67 -19.59 22.58 -13.65
N CYS A 68 -20.52 21.72 -13.24
CA CYS A 68 -21.11 21.65 -11.90
C CYS A 68 -21.58 22.99 -11.30
N ASN A 69 -21.90 24.01 -12.11
CA ASN A 69 -22.14 25.40 -11.67
C ASN A 69 -20.95 26.04 -10.92
N GLU A 70 -19.73 25.56 -11.15
CA GLU A 70 -18.51 26.02 -10.48
C GLU A 70 -17.55 26.77 -11.39
N SER A 71 -17.88 26.96 -12.66
CA SER A 71 -17.04 27.58 -13.69
C SER A 71 -17.81 28.67 -14.44
N GLY A 72 -18.42 29.61 -13.70
CA GLY A 72 -19.20 30.70 -14.30
C GLY A 72 -18.38 31.86 -14.86
N SER A 73 -17.05 31.82 -14.71
CA SER A 73 -16.08 32.69 -15.36
C SER A 73 -14.82 31.93 -15.79
N SER A 74 -14.01 32.51 -16.67
CA SER A 74 -12.78 31.89 -17.18
C SER A 74 -11.81 31.46 -16.08
N TRP A 75 -11.54 32.30 -15.07
CA TRP A 75 -10.62 31.94 -14.00
C TRP A 75 -11.16 30.78 -13.13
N GLU A 76 -12.48 30.72 -12.93
CA GLU A 76 -13.13 29.61 -12.22
C GLU A 76 -13.04 28.32 -13.05
N ALA A 77 -13.23 28.40 -14.37
CA ALA A 77 -13.03 27.29 -15.29
C ALA A 77 -11.57 26.78 -15.30
N ALA A 78 -10.59 27.69 -15.25
CA ALA A 78 -9.17 27.35 -15.15
C ALA A 78 -8.86 26.59 -13.86
N ASN A 79 -9.35 27.07 -12.71
CA ASN A 79 -9.20 26.39 -11.41
C ASN A 79 -9.77 24.97 -11.44
N ILE A 80 -11.03 24.82 -11.86
CA ILE A 80 -11.72 23.53 -11.88
C ILE A 80 -11.05 22.56 -12.84
N GLY A 81 -10.76 23.00 -14.07
CA GLY A 81 -10.15 22.13 -15.07
C GLY A 81 -8.75 21.67 -14.67
N ILE A 82 -7.82 22.60 -14.41
CA ILE A 82 -6.44 22.26 -14.04
C ILE A 82 -6.44 21.44 -12.75
N GLY A 83 -7.27 21.84 -11.79
CA GLY A 83 -7.44 21.19 -10.51
C GLY A 83 -7.95 19.75 -10.56
N ALA A 84 -9.03 19.52 -11.28
CA ALA A 84 -9.58 18.18 -11.45
C ALA A 84 -8.62 17.29 -12.25
N HIS A 85 -7.92 17.82 -13.26
CA HIS A 85 -6.86 17.06 -13.94
C HIS A 85 -5.69 16.72 -12.99
N LEU A 86 -5.33 17.64 -12.10
CA LEU A 86 -4.33 17.40 -11.05
C LEU A 86 -4.79 16.33 -10.06
N HIS A 87 -6.08 16.29 -9.70
CA HIS A 87 -6.69 15.26 -8.87
C HIS A 87 -6.56 13.86 -9.48
N GLU A 88 -6.92 13.71 -10.76
CA GLU A 88 -6.75 12.42 -11.47
C GLU A 88 -5.27 12.01 -11.56
N THR A 89 -4.38 12.99 -11.75
CA THR A 89 -2.93 12.76 -11.72
C THR A 89 -2.46 12.32 -10.33
N GLY A 90 -3.06 12.83 -9.25
CA GLY A 90 -2.84 12.37 -7.88
C GLY A 90 -3.18 10.89 -7.71
N HIS A 91 -4.33 10.43 -8.23
CA HIS A 91 -4.68 9.01 -8.23
C HIS A 91 -3.66 8.15 -9.00
N LEU A 92 -3.19 8.61 -10.17
CA LEU A 92 -2.11 7.95 -10.91
C LEU A 92 -0.85 7.79 -10.06
N LEU A 93 -0.54 8.77 -9.20
CA LEU A 93 0.61 8.77 -8.30
C LEU A 93 0.35 8.03 -6.97
N GLY A 94 -0.81 7.38 -6.82
CA GLY A 94 -1.16 6.55 -5.66
C GLY A 94 -1.82 7.30 -4.50
N CYS A 95 -2.28 8.53 -4.72
CA CYS A 95 -3.05 9.27 -3.72
C CYS A 95 -4.53 8.80 -3.70
N PRO A 96 -5.07 8.40 -2.54
CA PRO A 96 -6.51 8.22 -2.39
C PRO A 96 -7.22 9.57 -2.21
N HIS A 97 -8.55 9.56 -2.14
CA HIS A 97 -9.27 10.72 -1.60
C HIS A 97 -8.80 11.03 -0.17
N GLN A 98 -8.81 12.32 0.19
CA GLN A 98 -8.37 12.83 1.48
C GLN A 98 -9.43 13.75 2.09
N GLU A 99 -9.28 14.10 3.37
CA GLU A 99 -10.16 15.08 4.04
C GLU A 99 -9.90 16.53 3.62
N SER A 100 -8.80 16.80 2.91
CA SER A 100 -8.43 18.13 2.44
C SER A 100 -7.44 18.05 1.27
N GLY A 101 -7.14 19.21 0.69
CA GLY A 101 -6.20 19.33 -0.42
C GLY A 101 -6.77 18.92 -1.78
N VAL A 102 -5.90 18.83 -2.78
CA VAL A 102 -6.26 18.51 -4.17
C VAL A 102 -7.09 17.22 -4.27
N MET A 103 -6.79 16.22 -3.44
CA MET A 103 -7.49 14.94 -3.40
C MET A 103 -8.89 14.98 -2.78
N LEU A 104 -9.37 16.15 -2.34
CA LEU A 104 -10.77 16.40 -2.04
C LEU A 104 -11.39 17.30 -3.11
N ARG A 105 -11.05 18.59 -3.07
CA ARG A 105 -11.48 19.61 -4.06
C ARG A 105 -10.80 20.95 -3.84
N ASP A 106 -9.63 20.97 -3.21
CA ASP A 106 -9.00 22.23 -2.78
C ASP A 106 -8.52 23.10 -3.94
N TYR A 107 -8.53 22.56 -5.16
CA TYR A 107 -8.16 23.24 -6.39
C TYR A 107 -9.16 24.30 -6.85
N VAL A 108 -10.35 24.42 -6.23
CA VAL A 108 -11.27 25.56 -6.48
C VAL A 108 -10.64 26.92 -6.16
N ARG A 109 -9.53 26.92 -5.41
CA ARG A 109 -8.74 28.09 -5.01
C ARG A 109 -7.30 28.05 -5.55
N LEU A 110 -7.04 27.26 -6.59
CA LEU A 110 -5.70 27.08 -7.19
C LEU A 110 -5.07 28.40 -7.64
N ASN A 111 -5.86 29.31 -8.20
CA ASN A 111 -5.45 30.67 -8.57
C ASN A 111 -4.71 31.42 -7.45
N ARG A 112 -5.02 31.16 -6.17
CA ARG A 112 -4.41 31.86 -5.03
C ARG A 112 -2.93 31.58 -4.87
N THR A 113 -2.42 30.48 -5.43
CA THR A 113 -0.98 30.18 -5.47
C THR A 113 -0.22 31.09 -6.43
N PHE A 114 -0.91 31.67 -7.42
CA PHE A 114 -0.28 32.46 -8.49
C PHE A 114 -0.64 33.95 -8.45
N THR A 115 -1.62 34.34 -7.65
CA THR A 115 -2.18 35.69 -7.64
C THR A 115 -2.17 36.28 -6.23
N SER A 116 -2.02 37.60 -6.12
CA SER A 116 -2.08 38.30 -4.82
C SER A 116 -3.52 38.62 -4.39
N ARG A 117 -4.48 38.53 -5.32
CA ARG A 117 -5.89 38.89 -5.17
C ARG A 117 -6.76 37.91 -5.93
N GLU A 118 -7.82 37.45 -5.30
CA GLU A 118 -8.82 36.62 -5.94
C GLU A 118 -9.93 37.49 -6.55
N PRO A 119 -10.34 37.23 -7.81
CA PRO A 119 -11.45 37.95 -8.42
C PRO A 119 -12.80 37.65 -7.76
N TYR A 120 -13.87 38.30 -8.23
CA TYR A 120 -15.23 37.93 -7.82
C TYR A 120 -15.53 36.49 -8.25
N SER A 121 -16.01 35.64 -7.32
CA SER A 121 -16.43 34.28 -7.63
C SER A 121 -17.91 34.26 -7.96
N THR A 122 -18.23 33.85 -9.19
CA THR A 122 -19.61 33.66 -9.62
C THR A 122 -20.24 32.44 -8.95
N ARG A 123 -19.43 31.43 -8.62
CA ARG A 123 -19.82 30.21 -7.89
C ARG A 123 -20.33 30.52 -6.48
N THR A 124 -19.58 31.28 -5.68
CA THR A 124 -19.96 31.61 -4.30
C THR A 124 -20.75 32.91 -4.18
N LYS A 125 -20.80 33.71 -5.26
CA LYS A 125 -21.38 35.06 -5.32
C LYS A 125 -20.74 36.05 -4.35
N GLN A 126 -19.46 35.87 -4.06
CA GLN A 126 -18.70 36.68 -3.11
C GLN A 126 -17.49 37.33 -3.77
N GLN A 127 -17.12 38.50 -3.25
CA GLN A 127 -15.85 39.12 -3.58
C GLN A 127 -14.71 38.24 -3.06
N GLY A 128 -13.76 37.89 -3.93
CA GLY A 128 -12.57 37.14 -3.56
C GLY A 128 -11.69 37.86 -2.55
N ILE A 129 -10.77 37.11 -1.95
CA ILE A 129 -9.82 37.61 -0.95
C ILE A 129 -8.93 38.71 -1.55
N ARG A 130 -8.78 39.83 -0.82
CA ARG A 130 -7.97 41.00 -1.24
C ARG A 130 -6.46 40.81 -1.11
N LEU A 131 -6.03 39.89 -0.27
CA LEU A 131 -4.63 39.53 -0.08
C LEU A 131 -4.56 38.02 0.16
N CYS A 132 -4.14 37.29 -0.86
CA CYS A 132 -3.87 35.87 -0.76
C CYS A 132 -2.59 35.65 0.08
N MET A 133 -2.71 34.85 1.14
CA MET A 133 -1.59 34.43 1.98
C MET A 133 -1.31 32.94 1.75
N PRO A 134 -0.13 32.41 2.14
CA PRO A 134 0.20 30.98 1.96
C PRO A 134 -0.83 30.00 2.53
N LYS A 135 -1.51 30.36 3.62
CA LYS A 135 -2.60 29.55 4.21
C LYS A 135 -3.86 29.47 3.32
N ASP A 136 -4.02 30.42 2.41
CA ASP A 136 -5.17 30.53 1.53
C ASP A 136 -4.96 29.75 0.22
N GLU A 137 -3.73 29.35 -0.09
CA GLU A 137 -3.35 28.61 -1.29
C GLU A 137 -3.96 27.20 -1.33
N CYS A 138 -4.06 26.66 -2.55
CA CYS A 138 -4.35 25.24 -2.76
C CYS A 138 -3.16 24.39 -2.33
N ALA A 139 -3.40 23.29 -1.62
CA ALA A 139 -2.35 22.42 -1.14
C ALA A 139 -2.63 20.94 -1.41
N TRP A 140 -1.57 20.12 -1.32
CA TRP A 140 -1.68 18.67 -1.21
C TRP A 140 -1.84 18.27 0.26
N HIS A 141 -2.59 17.21 0.54
CA HIS A 141 -2.66 16.69 1.91
C HIS A 141 -1.28 16.16 2.34
N ARG A 142 -0.99 16.17 3.65
CA ARG A 142 0.31 15.71 4.16
C ARG A 142 0.60 14.27 3.74
N LEU A 143 -0.41 13.40 3.77
CA LEU A 143 -0.31 12.00 3.34
C LEU A 143 -0.04 11.84 1.83
N ASP A 144 -0.47 12.79 0.99
CA ASP A 144 -0.17 12.80 -0.44
C ASP A 144 1.30 13.16 -0.68
N VAL A 145 1.80 14.17 0.04
CA VAL A 145 3.21 14.57 -0.03
C VAL A 145 4.14 13.44 0.44
N LEU A 146 3.73 12.67 1.45
CA LEU A 146 4.47 11.48 1.88
C LEU A 146 4.54 10.41 0.77
N ARG A 147 3.45 10.19 0.04
CA ARG A 147 3.45 9.29 -1.13
C ARG A 147 4.40 9.80 -2.21
N PHE A 148 4.34 11.09 -2.54
CA PHE A 148 5.26 11.68 -3.53
C PHE A 148 6.72 11.53 -3.12
N ARG A 149 7.05 11.72 -1.83
CA ARG A 149 8.43 11.63 -1.32
C ARG A 149 9.11 10.29 -1.63
N PHE A 150 8.37 9.20 -1.68
CA PHE A 150 8.90 7.86 -1.97
C PHE A 150 8.48 7.31 -3.34
N HIS A 151 7.76 8.10 -4.14
CA HIS A 151 7.35 7.69 -5.47
C HIS A 151 8.52 7.85 -6.45
N PRO A 152 8.81 6.85 -7.31
CA PRO A 152 9.95 6.90 -8.24
C PRO A 152 9.98 8.14 -9.15
N CYS A 153 8.81 8.63 -9.60
CA CYS A 153 8.72 9.84 -10.43
C CYS A 153 9.18 11.14 -9.75
N PHE A 154 9.37 11.15 -8.43
CA PHE A 154 9.86 12.30 -7.67
C PHE A 154 11.30 12.13 -7.19
N ALA A 155 11.97 11.02 -7.56
CA ALA A 155 13.37 10.80 -7.24
C ALA A 155 14.25 11.83 -7.97
N LEU A 156 15.16 12.46 -7.23
CA LEU A 156 16.16 13.36 -7.81
C LEU A 156 17.37 12.56 -8.31
N PRO A 157 18.13 13.05 -9.31
CA PRO A 157 19.35 12.38 -9.77
C PRO A 157 20.42 12.18 -8.68
N THR A 158 20.35 12.96 -7.60
CA THR A 158 21.25 12.89 -6.44
C THR A 158 20.74 11.98 -5.32
N ASP A 159 19.51 11.47 -5.42
CA ASP A 159 18.99 10.53 -4.43
C ASP A 159 19.73 9.19 -4.55
N GLY A 160 20.03 8.58 -3.39
CA GLY A 160 20.63 7.25 -3.36
C GLY A 160 19.67 6.19 -3.93
N ALA A 161 20.23 5.14 -4.54
CA ALA A 161 19.44 4.01 -5.00
C ALA A 161 18.66 3.39 -3.83
N MET A 162 17.34 3.40 -3.93
CA MET A 162 16.47 2.76 -2.94
C MET A 162 16.52 1.24 -3.14
N ASN A 163 16.52 0.49 -2.04
CA ASN A 163 16.31 -0.95 -2.13
C ASN A 163 14.88 -1.20 -2.68
N PRO A 164 14.71 -2.02 -3.74
CA PRO A 164 13.40 -2.26 -4.35
C PRO A 164 12.44 -3.08 -3.46
N ASP A 165 12.92 -3.63 -2.34
CA ASP A 165 12.10 -4.35 -1.37
C ASP A 165 11.18 -3.42 -0.58
N GLY A 166 9.98 -3.17 -1.11
CA GLY A 166 8.93 -2.40 -0.44
C GLY A 166 8.14 -3.19 0.61
N SER A 167 8.55 -4.41 0.96
CA SER A 167 7.76 -5.25 1.86
C SER A 167 7.66 -4.70 3.28
N VAL A 168 6.45 -4.84 3.84
CA VAL A 168 6.14 -4.56 5.23
C VAL A 168 5.55 -5.82 5.84
N HIS A 169 6.09 -6.22 7.00
CA HIS A 169 5.60 -7.38 7.74
C HIS A 169 5.22 -6.99 9.14
N VAL A 170 4.10 -7.54 9.62
CA VAL A 170 3.64 -7.37 10.99
C VAL A 170 3.74 -8.71 11.69
N TRP A 171 4.22 -8.73 12.92
CA TRP A 171 4.49 -9.94 13.68
C TRP A 171 3.80 -9.81 15.02
N THR A 172 2.82 -10.67 15.32
CA THR A 172 2.31 -10.74 16.68
C THR A 172 3.45 -11.17 17.60
N VAL A 173 3.54 -10.60 18.80
CA VAL A 173 4.54 -10.97 19.79
C VAL A 173 3.90 -11.02 21.20
N GLU A 174 4.75 -11.09 22.22
CA GLU A 174 4.34 -11.17 23.62
C GLU A 174 3.55 -9.93 24.06
N SER A 175 2.83 -10.07 25.17
CA SER A 175 2.15 -8.95 25.84
C SER A 175 1.11 -8.19 25.00
N GLY A 176 0.56 -8.82 23.95
CA GLY A 176 -0.47 -8.18 23.11
C GLY A 176 0.09 -7.03 22.26
N SER A 177 1.37 -7.10 21.93
CA SER A 177 2.03 -6.16 21.03
C SER A 177 2.32 -6.80 19.68
N ALA A 178 2.62 -5.97 18.69
CA ALA A 178 3.07 -6.39 17.37
C ALA A 178 4.40 -5.72 17.03
N LEU A 179 5.31 -6.45 16.40
CA LEU A 179 6.47 -5.86 15.74
C LEU A 179 6.13 -5.59 14.29
N VAL A 180 6.58 -4.46 13.76
CA VAL A 180 6.50 -4.15 12.33
C VAL A 180 7.92 -4.08 11.80
N THR A 181 8.18 -4.68 10.64
CA THR A 181 9.48 -4.66 9.99
C THR A 181 9.38 -4.26 8.52
N ALA A 182 10.31 -3.44 8.05
CA ALA A 182 10.49 -3.13 6.63
C ALA A 182 11.98 -2.93 6.32
N THR A 183 12.48 -3.60 5.27
CA THR A 183 13.90 -3.56 4.90
C THR A 183 14.38 -2.14 4.57
N THR A 184 13.53 -1.37 3.88
CA THR A 184 13.76 0.03 3.51
C THR A 184 13.49 1.02 4.63
N GLY A 185 12.99 0.56 5.78
CA GLY A 185 12.50 1.42 6.86
C GLY A 185 11.01 1.73 6.73
N ILE A 186 10.39 2.00 7.88
CA ILE A 186 8.96 2.29 8.02
C ILE A 186 8.78 3.81 7.92
N ALA A 187 7.95 4.26 6.98
CA ALA A 187 7.79 5.67 6.66
C ALA A 187 6.65 6.30 7.47
N TRP A 188 5.42 5.78 7.36
CA TRP A 188 4.29 6.22 8.17
C TRP A 188 3.26 5.11 8.36
N ILE A 189 2.32 5.33 9.28
CA ILE A 189 1.17 4.46 9.54
C ILE A 189 -0.09 5.30 9.50
N GLU A 190 -1.05 4.90 8.69
CA GLU A 190 -2.41 5.43 8.64
C GLU A 190 -3.32 4.62 9.58
N LEU A 191 -4.14 5.32 10.36
CA LEU A 191 -5.05 4.76 11.36
C LEU A 191 -6.49 4.98 10.89
N TYR A 192 -7.25 3.90 10.77
CA TYR A 192 -8.65 3.90 10.34
C TYR A 192 -9.53 3.31 11.45
N PRO A 193 -9.97 4.12 12.44
CA PRO A 193 -11.00 3.67 13.35
C PRO A 193 -12.32 3.46 12.59
N GLU A 194 -13.11 2.48 13.04
CA GLU A 194 -14.37 2.14 12.41
C GLU A 194 -15.29 3.36 12.19
N GLY A 195 -15.81 3.47 10.97
CA GLY A 195 -16.66 4.57 10.53
C GLY A 195 -15.94 5.66 9.74
N ASP A 196 -14.61 5.65 9.69
CA ASP A 196 -13.83 6.58 8.87
C ASP A 196 -13.70 6.04 7.43
N ASP A 197 -14.04 6.87 6.45
CA ASP A 197 -13.94 6.60 5.01
C ASP A 197 -12.62 7.12 4.40
N VAL A 198 -12.02 8.14 5.03
CA VAL A 198 -10.68 8.66 4.71
C VAL A 198 -9.79 8.67 5.95
N CYS A 199 -8.48 8.84 5.76
CA CYS A 199 -7.54 8.85 6.88
C CYS A 199 -7.51 10.22 7.56
N HIS A 200 -7.85 10.27 8.84
CA HIS A 200 -7.78 11.47 9.68
C HIS A 200 -6.62 11.44 10.70
N HIS A 201 -5.99 10.28 10.86
CA HIS A 201 -5.07 10.00 11.96
C HIS A 201 -3.87 9.19 11.45
N TRP A 202 -2.64 9.67 11.67
CA TRP A 202 -1.44 8.97 11.22
C TRP A 202 -0.25 9.18 12.15
N ILE A 203 0.78 8.34 11.98
CA ILE A 203 2.07 8.42 12.69
C ILE A 203 3.17 8.47 11.64
N GLU A 204 3.96 9.55 11.62
CA GLU A 204 5.14 9.67 10.76
C GLU A 204 6.39 9.20 11.49
N TYR A 205 7.21 8.40 10.83
CA TYR A 205 8.51 7.91 11.33
C TYR A 205 9.70 8.51 10.58
N ILE A 206 9.44 9.46 9.69
CA ILE A 206 10.46 10.17 8.91
C ILE A 206 11.03 11.29 9.75
N ASP A 207 12.31 11.20 10.08
CA ASP A 207 13.04 12.31 10.66
C ASP A 207 13.40 13.33 9.57
N LYS A 208 13.09 14.60 9.85
CA LYS A 208 13.37 15.73 8.96
C LYS A 208 14.87 15.93 8.71
N SER A 209 15.74 15.43 9.59
CA SER A 209 17.18 15.65 9.53
C SER A 209 17.99 14.55 8.86
N SER A 210 17.48 13.32 8.80
CA SER A 210 18.28 12.12 8.47
C SER A 210 17.77 11.31 7.26
N GLY A 211 16.74 11.82 6.56
CA GLY A 211 16.21 11.21 5.33
C GLY A 211 15.70 9.77 5.52
N PRO A 212 15.50 8.99 4.44
CA PRO A 212 15.03 7.61 4.54
C PRO A 212 15.95 6.70 5.37
N ALA A 213 17.26 6.97 5.37
CA ALA A 213 18.25 6.19 6.10
C ALA A 213 18.09 6.28 7.64
N GLY A 214 17.49 7.35 8.15
CA GLY A 214 17.18 7.52 9.57
C GLY A 214 15.90 6.84 10.04
N THR A 215 15.09 6.30 9.12
CA THR A 215 13.81 5.68 9.49
C THR A 215 14.00 4.31 10.15
N PRO A 216 13.20 3.98 11.17
CA PRO A 216 13.31 2.71 11.86
C PRO A 216 12.91 1.55 10.93
N ARG A 217 13.75 0.52 10.84
CA ARG A 217 13.44 -0.72 10.14
C ARG A 217 12.58 -1.69 10.95
N GLN A 218 12.49 -1.46 12.26
CA GLN A 218 11.67 -2.23 13.17
C GLN A 218 11.08 -1.30 14.24
N ILE A 219 9.78 -1.41 14.47
CA ILE A 219 9.06 -0.72 15.55
C ILE A 219 8.17 -1.71 16.30
N THR A 220 7.83 -1.36 17.54
CA THR A 220 6.84 -2.08 18.34
C THR A 220 5.56 -1.25 18.39
N LEU A 221 4.42 -1.88 18.12
CA LEU A 221 3.09 -1.29 18.26
C LEU A 221 2.35 -1.97 19.41
N THR A 222 1.71 -1.14 20.24
CA THR A 222 0.76 -1.61 21.25
C THR A 222 -0.60 -0.98 21.00
N GLU A 223 -1.67 -1.65 21.42
CA GLU A 223 -3.03 -1.09 21.37
C GLU A 223 -3.07 0.28 22.06
N LYS A 224 -2.45 0.40 23.24
CA LYS A 224 -2.39 1.64 24.00
C LYS A 224 -1.85 2.80 23.16
N ASP A 225 -0.68 2.62 22.55
CA ASP A 225 0.00 3.69 21.78
C ASP A 225 -0.82 4.12 20.56
N LEU A 226 -1.51 3.18 19.91
CA LEU A 226 -2.37 3.46 18.76
C LEU A 226 -3.66 4.18 19.19
N ARG A 227 -4.30 3.74 20.28
CA ARG A 227 -5.54 4.35 20.77
C ARG A 227 -5.33 5.76 21.30
N GLU A 228 -4.18 6.05 21.91
CA GLU A 228 -3.87 7.39 22.41
C GLU A 228 -3.77 8.44 21.28
N ARG A 229 -3.49 8.01 20.03
CA ARG A 229 -3.50 8.87 18.84
C ARG A 229 -4.91 9.23 18.36
N LEU A 230 -5.93 8.53 18.83
CA LEU A 230 -7.31 8.71 18.39
C LEU A 230 -8.09 9.63 19.35
N PRO A 231 -9.09 10.38 18.83
CA PRO A 231 -10.09 11.07 19.63
C PRO A 231 -10.81 10.10 20.59
N GLU A 232 -11.21 10.60 21.77
CA GLU A 232 -11.73 9.78 22.88
C GLU A 232 -12.91 8.89 22.46
N GLU A 233 -13.81 9.42 21.65
CA GLU A 233 -15.01 8.76 21.13
C GLU A 233 -14.72 7.63 20.12
N LYS A 234 -13.52 7.60 19.54
CA LYS A 234 -13.07 6.58 18.59
C LYS A 234 -12.15 5.52 19.19
N ARG A 235 -11.61 5.74 20.40
CA ARG A 235 -10.61 4.85 21.03
C ARG A 235 -11.05 3.40 21.21
N LYS A 236 -12.36 3.15 21.35
CA LYS A 236 -12.93 1.81 21.58
C LYS A 236 -13.39 1.10 20.31
N ARG A 237 -13.36 1.77 19.15
CA ARG A 237 -13.86 1.22 17.88
C ARG A 237 -12.92 0.15 17.33
N LYS A 238 -13.35 -0.65 16.36
CA LYS A 238 -12.39 -1.48 15.60
C LYS A 238 -11.34 -0.57 14.92
N LEU A 239 -10.08 -1.01 14.85
CA LEU A 239 -8.99 -0.22 14.28
C LEU A 239 -8.29 -1.02 13.18
N LYS A 240 -8.40 -0.49 11.96
CA LYS A 240 -7.62 -0.91 10.79
C LYS A 240 -6.37 -0.04 10.67
N LEU A 241 -5.24 -0.66 10.31
CA LEU A 241 -3.97 0.02 10.06
C LEU A 241 -3.56 -0.15 8.61
N LYS A 242 -2.94 0.89 8.04
CA LYS A 242 -2.19 0.78 6.78
C LYS A 242 -0.79 1.32 6.98
N ILE A 243 0.21 0.47 6.77
CA ILE A 243 1.61 0.74 7.12
C ILE A 243 2.41 0.87 5.84
N PHE A 244 3.20 1.93 5.71
CA PHE A 244 3.96 2.24 4.50
C PHE A 244 5.46 2.17 4.76
N SER A 245 6.20 1.59 3.81
CA SER A 245 7.66 1.55 3.81
C SER A 245 8.27 2.69 3.00
N CYS A 246 9.53 3.03 3.25
CA CYS A 246 10.27 3.96 2.40
C CYS A 246 10.55 3.40 1.00
N GLY A 247 10.37 2.09 0.78
CA GLY A 247 10.48 1.43 -0.52
C GLY A 247 9.23 1.58 -1.39
N GLY A 248 8.20 2.28 -0.92
CA GLY A 248 6.97 2.54 -1.66
C GLY A 248 5.93 1.42 -1.58
N GLY A 249 6.21 0.33 -0.86
CA GLY A 249 5.22 -0.72 -0.58
C GLY A 249 4.48 -0.49 0.74
N ASP A 250 3.32 -1.12 0.87
CA ASP A 250 2.46 -1.02 2.03
C ASP A 250 1.90 -2.37 2.50
N HIS A 251 1.34 -2.39 3.71
CA HIS A 251 0.65 -3.55 4.25
C HIS A 251 -0.52 -3.13 5.13
N GLU A 252 -1.62 -3.86 5.00
CA GLU A 252 -2.87 -3.58 5.69
C GLU A 252 -3.13 -4.60 6.81
N VAL A 253 -3.59 -4.11 7.96
CA VAL A 253 -4.08 -4.91 9.08
C VAL A 253 -5.52 -4.51 9.35
N ASP A 254 -6.47 -5.35 8.95
CA ASP A 254 -7.91 -5.07 9.07
C ASP A 254 -8.38 -4.88 10.52
N ASP A 255 -7.76 -5.60 11.44
CA ASP A 255 -8.14 -5.59 12.85
C ASP A 255 -6.91 -5.81 13.74
N PHE A 256 -6.34 -4.71 14.24
CA PHE A 256 -5.17 -4.78 15.09
C PHE A 256 -5.45 -5.49 16.43
N THR A 257 -6.68 -5.40 16.93
CA THR A 257 -7.08 -6.05 18.17
C THR A 257 -7.14 -7.57 17.97
N GLN A 258 -7.71 -8.01 16.85
CA GLN A 258 -7.76 -9.41 16.49
C GLN A 258 -6.36 -9.98 16.25
N LEU A 259 -5.48 -9.23 15.59
CA LEU A 259 -4.09 -9.65 15.32
C LEU A 259 -3.30 -9.91 16.60
N THR A 260 -3.43 -9.03 17.59
CA THR A 260 -2.72 -9.13 18.89
C THR A 260 -3.41 -10.05 19.90
N SER A 261 -4.60 -10.57 19.55
CA SER A 261 -5.39 -11.50 20.37
C SER A 261 -4.80 -12.93 20.41
N LYS A 262 -5.55 -13.88 20.98
CA LYS A 262 -5.20 -15.31 20.98
C LYS A 262 -5.05 -15.89 19.58
N ILE A 263 -5.70 -15.32 18.56
CA ILE A 263 -5.62 -15.81 17.17
C ILE A 263 -4.21 -15.66 16.61
N GLY A 264 -3.49 -14.60 16.97
CA GLY A 264 -2.08 -14.39 16.59
C GLY A 264 -1.08 -15.28 17.34
N LYS A 265 -1.56 -16.19 18.21
CA LYS A 265 -0.72 -17.05 19.06
C LYS A 265 -1.05 -18.52 18.83
N THR A 266 -0.03 -19.37 18.97
CA THR A 266 -0.17 -20.82 18.98
C THR A 266 0.74 -21.43 20.05
N LYS A 267 0.44 -22.64 20.51
CA LYS A 267 1.30 -23.36 21.44
C LYS A 267 2.14 -24.36 20.66
N LEU A 268 3.46 -24.23 20.74
CA LEU A 268 4.37 -25.16 20.09
C LEU A 268 4.37 -26.51 20.83
N PRO A 269 4.66 -27.63 20.15
CA PRO A 269 4.71 -28.96 20.78
C PRO A 269 5.77 -29.06 21.89
N ASP A 270 6.83 -28.26 21.83
CA ASP A 270 7.82 -28.15 22.90
C ASP A 270 7.33 -27.35 24.14
N GLY A 271 6.15 -26.73 24.07
CA GLY A 271 5.53 -25.96 25.14
C GLY A 271 5.79 -24.45 25.08
N ARG A 272 6.70 -23.98 24.22
CA ARG A 272 6.93 -22.54 24.01
C ARG A 272 5.76 -21.88 23.26
N PRO A 273 5.58 -20.56 23.42
CA PRO A 273 4.64 -19.82 22.58
C PRO A 273 5.19 -19.65 21.16
N GLY A 274 4.33 -19.84 20.17
CA GLY A 274 4.53 -19.42 18.78
C GLY A 274 3.63 -18.23 18.47
N PHE A 275 4.10 -17.34 17.61
CA PHE A 275 3.37 -16.15 17.21
C PHE A 275 3.26 -16.08 15.68
N ARG A 276 2.10 -15.68 15.18
CA ARG A 276 1.85 -15.59 13.74
C ARG A 276 2.29 -14.21 13.22
N SER A 277 2.86 -14.18 12.02
CA SER A 277 2.99 -12.96 11.25
C SER A 277 1.63 -12.48 10.76
N SER A 278 1.58 -11.37 10.03
CA SER A 278 0.53 -11.13 9.07
C SER A 278 0.69 -12.08 7.88
N LYS A 279 -0.43 -12.36 7.23
CA LYS A 279 -0.50 -13.31 6.12
C LYS A 279 -0.43 -12.55 4.81
N LEU A 280 0.23 -13.13 3.81
CA LEU A 280 0.18 -12.69 2.42
C LEU A 280 -0.78 -13.58 1.62
N GLY A 281 -1.39 -13.02 0.59
CA GLY A 281 -2.52 -13.64 -0.10
C GLY A 281 -3.84 -13.37 0.63
N PHE A 282 -4.94 -13.32 -0.13
CA PHE A 282 -6.25 -12.91 0.40
C PHE A 282 -6.96 -14.03 1.16
N SER A 283 -6.60 -15.29 0.94
CA SER A 283 -7.26 -16.46 1.54
C SER A 283 -8.77 -16.53 1.28
N GLN A 284 -9.17 -16.20 0.06
CA GLN A 284 -10.57 -16.09 -0.35
C GLN A 284 -10.89 -16.92 -1.60
N MET A 285 -10.01 -17.86 -2.00
CA MET A 285 -10.33 -18.75 -3.12
C MET A 285 -11.46 -19.70 -2.75
N ASP A 286 -12.18 -20.19 -3.77
CA ASP A 286 -13.25 -21.16 -3.55
C ASP A 286 -12.71 -22.44 -2.88
N GLY A 287 -13.42 -22.90 -1.85
CA GLY A 287 -13.01 -24.02 -1.02
C GLY A 287 -11.74 -23.80 -0.17
N SER A 288 -11.28 -22.55 0.02
CA SER A 288 -10.09 -22.24 0.83
C SER A 288 -10.24 -22.73 2.27
N GLN A 289 -9.25 -23.50 2.75
CA GLN A 289 -9.19 -24.03 4.11
C GLN A 289 -7.88 -23.62 4.81
N PRO A 290 -7.90 -23.33 6.13
CA PRO A 290 -6.69 -23.09 6.89
C PRO A 290 -5.73 -24.29 6.86
N THR A 291 -4.43 -24.01 6.79
CA THR A 291 -3.38 -25.03 6.89
C THR A 291 -2.21 -24.48 7.69
N GLU A 292 -1.57 -25.32 8.49
CA GLU A 292 -0.36 -24.95 9.25
C GLU A 292 0.55 -26.15 9.44
N VAL A 293 1.85 -25.88 9.52
CA VAL A 293 2.89 -26.86 9.83
C VAL A 293 3.85 -26.25 10.84
N ILE A 294 3.99 -26.91 11.99
CA ILE A 294 5.06 -26.62 12.94
C ILE A 294 6.28 -27.46 12.56
N PHE A 295 7.46 -26.85 12.55
CA PHE A 295 8.67 -27.54 12.18
C PHE A 295 9.06 -28.59 13.23
N GLY A 296 9.57 -29.72 12.73
CA GLY A 296 10.06 -30.84 13.53
C GLY A 296 11.09 -30.44 14.59
N SER A 297 11.87 -29.38 14.36
CA SER A 297 12.82 -28.83 15.32
C SER A 297 12.17 -28.30 16.62
N HIS A 298 10.86 -28.05 16.61
CA HIS A 298 10.06 -27.57 17.74
C HIS A 298 9.19 -28.67 18.35
N HIS A 299 9.47 -29.93 18.03
CA HIS A 299 8.81 -31.11 18.60
C HIS A 299 9.61 -31.70 19.78
N LYS A 300 8.99 -32.63 20.51
CA LYS A 300 9.62 -33.41 21.57
C LYS A 300 9.50 -34.91 21.26
N PRO A 301 10.60 -35.58 20.85
CA PRO A 301 11.94 -35.07 20.59
C PRO A 301 12.03 -34.18 19.32
N PRO A 302 13.04 -33.29 19.21
CA PRO A 302 13.22 -32.46 18.02
C PRO A 302 13.68 -33.32 16.84
N ARG A 303 13.16 -33.00 15.65
CA ARG A 303 13.43 -33.71 14.39
C ARG A 303 14.20 -32.81 13.43
N LEU A 304 15.33 -33.29 12.91
CA LEU A 304 16.18 -32.54 11.97
C LEU A 304 15.55 -32.53 10.57
N LEU A 305 15.35 -31.34 9.99
CA LEU A 305 14.86 -31.18 8.63
C LEU A 305 15.95 -31.60 7.62
N LYS A 306 15.62 -32.52 6.71
CA LYS A 306 16.54 -33.07 5.70
C LYS A 306 16.24 -32.56 4.30
N ASN A 307 14.96 -32.37 3.96
CA ASN A 307 14.54 -31.92 2.64
C ASN A 307 13.24 -31.14 2.75
N ILE A 308 13.06 -30.16 1.87
CA ILE A 308 11.77 -29.54 1.60
C ILE A 308 11.41 -29.94 0.17
N LYS A 309 10.24 -30.54 -0.04
CA LYS A 309 9.70 -30.76 -1.37
C LYS A 309 8.65 -29.69 -1.65
N ILE A 310 8.79 -29.00 -2.76
CA ILE A 310 7.91 -27.89 -3.15
C ILE A 310 7.01 -28.38 -4.28
N TYR A 311 5.70 -28.25 -4.07
CA TYR A 311 4.68 -28.57 -5.07
C TYR A 311 4.22 -27.26 -5.70
N HIS A 312 4.44 -27.13 -7.01
CA HIS A 312 4.21 -25.89 -7.73
C HIS A 312 3.94 -26.13 -9.21
N GLY A 313 3.21 -25.20 -9.81
CA GLY A 313 2.96 -25.11 -11.25
C GLY A 313 2.92 -23.64 -11.68
N ALA A 314 1.77 -23.18 -12.16
CA ALA A 314 1.54 -21.74 -12.41
C ALA A 314 1.43 -20.92 -11.11
N SER A 315 1.22 -21.59 -9.97
CA SER A 315 1.16 -21.03 -8.62
C SER A 315 1.84 -21.99 -7.64
N LEU A 316 1.95 -21.60 -6.36
CA LEU A 316 2.44 -22.49 -5.32
C LEU A 316 1.31 -23.38 -4.76
N ASP A 317 1.39 -24.69 -4.94
CA ASP A 317 0.37 -25.64 -4.45
C ASP A 317 0.61 -26.06 -2.99
N GLY A 318 1.87 -26.24 -2.59
CA GLY A 318 2.21 -26.70 -1.25
C GLY A 318 3.70 -26.94 -1.02
N MET A 319 4.05 -27.25 0.22
CA MET A 319 5.40 -27.56 0.68
C MET A 319 5.35 -28.73 1.66
N GLU A 320 6.22 -29.72 1.49
CA GLU A 320 6.32 -30.85 2.41
C GLU A 320 7.71 -30.91 3.02
N PHE A 321 7.74 -30.91 4.34
CA PHE A 321 8.95 -30.86 5.15
C PHE A 321 9.30 -32.28 5.59
N PHE A 322 10.42 -32.83 5.10
CA PHE A 322 10.88 -34.18 5.41
C PHE A 322 11.96 -34.17 6.48
N TYR A 323 11.76 -34.96 7.53
CA TYR A 323 12.63 -35.00 8.69
C TYR A 323 13.42 -36.31 8.78
N GLU A 324 14.47 -36.27 9.58
CA GLU A 324 15.15 -37.48 10.05
C GLU A 324 14.16 -38.43 10.74
N GLY A 325 14.28 -39.74 10.43
CA GLY A 325 13.30 -40.75 10.85
C GLY A 325 12.14 -40.97 9.86
N GLY A 326 12.12 -40.29 8.72
CA GLY A 326 11.21 -40.57 7.60
C GLY A 326 9.82 -39.92 7.71
N GLN A 327 9.57 -39.17 8.77
CA GLN A 327 8.32 -38.43 8.93
C GLN A 327 8.31 -37.17 8.04
N SER A 328 7.13 -36.78 7.57
CA SER A 328 6.93 -35.54 6.82
C SER A 328 5.67 -34.80 7.26
N GLU A 329 5.66 -33.48 7.04
CA GLU A 329 4.52 -32.61 7.32
C GLU A 329 4.20 -31.80 6.05
N LEU A 330 2.96 -31.89 5.56
CA LEU A 330 2.51 -31.21 4.34
C LEU A 330 1.77 -29.90 4.68
N PHE A 331 2.24 -28.80 4.13
CA PHE A 331 1.58 -27.50 4.10
C PHE A 331 0.98 -27.29 2.70
N GLY A 332 -0.35 -27.14 2.59
CA GLY A 332 -1.03 -27.04 1.29
C GLY A 332 -1.30 -28.41 0.64
N LYS A 333 -1.06 -28.52 -0.68
CA LYS A 333 -1.40 -29.71 -1.49
C LYS A 333 -0.21 -30.22 -2.31
N ARG A 334 -0.27 -31.50 -2.68
CA ARG A 334 0.64 -32.14 -3.66
C ARG A 334 0.16 -31.90 -5.09
N GLY A 335 0.11 -30.63 -5.50
CA GLY A 335 -0.37 -30.19 -6.81
C GLY A 335 0.75 -29.79 -7.78
N GLY A 336 0.35 -29.24 -8.92
CA GLY A 336 1.28 -28.73 -9.94
C GLY A 336 2.11 -29.81 -10.63
N THR A 337 3.42 -29.58 -10.71
CA THR A 337 4.40 -30.44 -11.38
C THR A 337 4.49 -31.82 -10.70
N PRO A 338 4.33 -32.93 -11.44
CA PRO A 338 4.39 -34.27 -10.87
C PRO A 338 5.69 -34.51 -10.07
N GLY A 339 5.55 -34.94 -8.82
CA GLY A 339 6.68 -35.25 -7.92
C GLY A 339 7.30 -34.05 -7.19
N GLY A 340 6.94 -32.81 -7.56
CA GLY A 340 7.47 -31.58 -6.96
C GLY A 340 8.98 -31.38 -7.20
N SER A 341 9.52 -30.31 -6.64
CA SER A 341 10.95 -29.98 -6.66
C SER A 341 11.58 -30.18 -5.29
N ASP A 342 12.73 -30.84 -5.22
CA ASP A 342 13.44 -31.09 -3.97
C ASP A 342 14.45 -29.98 -3.65
N PHE A 343 14.43 -29.54 -2.39
CA PHE A 343 15.42 -28.65 -1.79
C PHE A 343 16.06 -29.36 -0.58
N PRO A 344 17.14 -30.13 -0.81
CA PRO A 344 17.82 -30.83 0.27
C PRO A 344 18.56 -29.83 1.15
N MET A 345 18.51 -30.03 2.48
CA MET A 345 19.22 -29.21 3.46
C MET A 345 20.65 -29.73 3.65
N ASP A 346 21.64 -28.83 3.72
CA ASP A 346 23.02 -29.18 4.06
C ASP A 346 23.16 -29.36 5.58
N THR A 347 22.77 -30.54 6.05
CA THR A 347 22.84 -30.85 7.50
C THR A 347 24.25 -30.88 8.05
N ARG A 348 25.28 -31.06 7.20
CA ARG A 348 26.69 -31.04 7.64
C ARG A 348 27.13 -29.64 8.04
N LYS A 349 26.54 -28.62 7.43
CA LYS A 349 26.77 -27.20 7.74
C LYS A 349 25.78 -26.63 8.75
N GLY A 350 24.89 -27.45 9.31
CA GLY A 350 23.83 -26.96 10.20
C GLY A 350 22.91 -25.96 9.49
N GLU A 351 22.60 -26.22 8.21
CA GLU A 351 21.77 -25.33 7.42
C GLU A 351 20.32 -25.33 7.93
N LEU A 352 19.78 -24.14 8.14
CA LEU A 352 18.44 -23.89 8.65
C LEU A 352 17.71 -22.91 7.74
N VAL A 353 16.39 -23.07 7.64
CA VAL A 353 15.53 -22.08 6.99
C VAL A 353 15.44 -20.85 7.88
N VAL A 354 15.76 -19.68 7.32
CA VAL A 354 15.71 -18.38 8.01
C VAL A 354 14.63 -17.44 7.46
N GLY A 355 14.05 -17.77 6.31
CA GLY A 355 13.01 -16.97 5.70
C GLY A 355 12.54 -17.53 4.37
N PHE A 356 11.60 -16.81 3.77
CA PHE A 356 11.08 -17.09 2.45
C PHE A 356 10.96 -15.80 1.66
N TYR A 357 11.34 -15.82 0.40
CA TYR A 357 10.89 -14.81 -0.55
C TYR A 357 9.65 -15.33 -1.26
N LEU A 358 8.57 -14.55 -1.27
CA LEU A 358 7.29 -14.92 -1.88
C LEU A 358 6.95 -13.99 -3.02
N ARG A 359 6.30 -14.55 -4.03
CA ARG A 359 5.54 -13.85 -5.05
C ARG A 359 4.07 -14.01 -4.68
N ALA A 360 3.37 -12.92 -4.38
CA ALA A 360 1.99 -13.00 -3.90
C ALA A 360 1.15 -11.79 -4.34
N GLY A 361 -0.13 -12.04 -4.59
CA GLY A 361 -1.17 -11.04 -4.82
C GLY A 361 -2.45 -11.49 -4.13
N ALA A 362 -3.48 -11.84 -4.91
CA ALA A 362 -4.69 -12.48 -4.37
C ALA A 362 -4.42 -13.88 -3.79
N TRP A 363 -3.39 -14.58 -4.29
CA TRP A 363 -2.90 -15.88 -3.80
C TRP A 363 -1.37 -15.90 -3.80
N VAL A 364 -0.76 -17.06 -3.53
CA VAL A 364 0.69 -17.25 -3.53
C VAL A 364 1.14 -17.81 -4.87
N ASP A 365 1.81 -16.98 -5.67
CA ASP A 365 2.29 -17.32 -7.01
C ASP A 365 3.57 -18.15 -6.97
N GLY A 366 4.47 -17.87 -6.02
CA GLY A 366 5.74 -18.59 -5.93
C GLY A 366 6.51 -18.37 -4.64
N VAL A 367 7.51 -19.22 -4.40
CA VAL A 367 8.34 -19.23 -3.20
C VAL A 367 9.80 -19.52 -3.50
N GLN A 368 10.69 -18.83 -2.79
CA GLN A 368 12.10 -19.12 -2.70
C GLN A 368 12.49 -19.32 -1.23
N ILE A 369 13.25 -20.37 -0.95
CA ILE A 369 13.71 -20.72 0.39
C ILE A 369 15.01 -19.97 0.69
N LEU A 370 15.06 -19.32 1.85
CA LEU A 370 16.24 -18.60 2.34
C LEU A 370 16.85 -19.34 3.54
N THR A 371 18.17 -19.51 3.54
CA THR A 371 18.87 -20.27 4.59
C THR A 371 19.94 -19.44 5.31
N ASN A 372 20.35 -19.87 6.51
CA ASN A 372 21.40 -19.24 7.31
C ASN A 372 22.80 -19.31 6.67
N THR A 373 23.03 -20.18 5.69
CA THR A 373 24.30 -20.31 4.96
C THR A 373 24.43 -19.29 3.83
N GLY A 374 23.41 -18.45 3.62
CA GLY A 374 23.31 -17.54 2.48
C GLY A 374 22.78 -18.20 1.21
N ARG A 375 22.52 -19.52 1.22
CA ARG A 375 21.95 -20.24 0.07
C ARG A 375 20.48 -19.84 -0.11
N LYS A 376 20.12 -19.52 -1.34
CA LYS A 376 18.75 -19.29 -1.81
C LYS A 376 18.41 -20.34 -2.86
N SER A 377 17.21 -20.89 -2.82
CA SER A 377 16.72 -21.72 -3.93
C SER A 377 16.44 -20.88 -5.18
N GLU A 378 16.06 -21.50 -6.29
CA GLU A 378 15.28 -20.79 -7.31
C GLU A 378 13.88 -20.40 -6.77
N VAL A 379 13.14 -19.60 -7.53
CA VAL A 379 11.72 -19.35 -7.21
C VAL A 379 10.90 -20.48 -7.83
N PHE A 380 10.25 -21.27 -6.98
CA PHE A 380 9.31 -22.32 -7.39
C PHE A 380 7.90 -21.73 -7.55
N GLY A 381 7.19 -22.09 -8.61
CA GLY A 381 5.95 -21.43 -9.05
C GLY A 381 6.20 -20.32 -10.07
N ASN A 382 5.33 -19.31 -10.11
CA ASN A 382 5.45 -18.18 -11.04
C ASN A 382 6.34 -17.07 -10.46
N ALA A 383 7.58 -17.00 -10.94
CA ALA A 383 8.57 -16.01 -10.51
C ALA A 383 8.21 -14.55 -10.85
N SER A 384 7.29 -14.34 -11.80
CA SER A 384 6.78 -13.03 -12.23
C SER A 384 5.37 -12.72 -11.73
N GLY A 385 4.70 -13.65 -11.04
CA GLY A 385 3.35 -13.44 -10.50
C GLY A 385 3.35 -12.51 -9.29
N GLY A 386 2.25 -11.82 -9.03
CA GLY A 386 2.08 -10.95 -7.86
C GLY A 386 3.20 -9.94 -7.61
N SER A 387 3.32 -9.52 -6.35
CA SER A 387 4.39 -8.67 -5.83
C SER A 387 5.40 -9.48 -5.00
N GLY A 388 6.63 -8.99 -4.92
CA GLY A 388 7.73 -9.65 -4.19
C GLY A 388 7.77 -9.27 -2.72
N HIS A 389 7.86 -10.26 -1.83
CA HIS A 389 7.90 -10.05 -0.38
C HIS A 389 8.99 -10.90 0.29
N THR A 390 9.77 -10.31 1.19
CA THR A 390 10.86 -11.02 1.90
C THR A 390 10.51 -11.27 3.36
N LEU A 391 9.99 -12.46 3.66
CA LEU A 391 9.55 -12.84 5.01
C LEU A 391 10.73 -13.40 5.79
N ILE A 392 11.33 -12.55 6.62
CA ILE A 392 12.36 -12.93 7.58
C ILE A 392 11.89 -12.49 8.97
N PRO A 393 11.89 -13.37 9.99
CA PRO A 393 11.51 -13.01 11.34
C PRO A 393 12.29 -11.80 11.89
N PRO A 394 11.67 -10.99 12.77
CA PRO A 394 12.35 -9.88 13.42
C PRO A 394 13.52 -10.37 14.29
N ARG A 395 14.45 -9.47 14.62
CA ARG A 395 15.60 -9.81 15.46
C ARG A 395 15.16 -10.40 16.79
N GLY A 396 15.80 -11.49 17.20
CA GLY A 396 15.48 -12.22 18.43
C GLY A 396 14.38 -13.28 18.26
N TYR A 397 13.89 -13.50 17.04
CA TYR A 397 12.93 -14.57 16.72
C TYR A 397 13.49 -15.49 15.63
N SER A 398 13.03 -16.74 15.65
CA SER A 398 13.31 -17.77 14.65
C SER A 398 12.01 -18.37 14.12
N ILE A 399 12.08 -19.05 12.98
CA ILE A 399 10.92 -19.71 12.38
C ILE A 399 10.62 -21.00 13.13
N ALA A 400 9.42 -21.08 13.70
CA ALA A 400 8.85 -22.27 14.31
C ALA A 400 7.97 -23.07 13.34
N GLY A 401 7.44 -22.42 12.30
CA GLY A 401 6.58 -23.07 11.32
C GLY A 401 6.04 -22.11 10.27
N VAL A 402 5.15 -22.62 9.43
CA VAL A 402 4.41 -21.87 8.42
C VAL A 402 2.91 -22.09 8.62
N TYR A 403 2.11 -21.09 8.28
CA TYR A 403 0.65 -21.18 8.33
C TYR A 403 0.02 -20.38 7.20
N GLY A 404 -1.25 -20.62 6.91
CA GLY A 404 -1.92 -19.97 5.80
C GLY A 404 -3.24 -20.63 5.45
N SER A 405 -3.55 -20.65 4.17
CA SER A 405 -4.75 -21.29 3.64
C SER A 405 -4.49 -21.88 2.26
N VAL A 406 -5.30 -22.87 1.90
CA VAL A 406 -5.22 -23.58 0.63
C VAL A 406 -6.62 -23.76 0.03
N GLY A 407 -6.82 -23.21 -1.17
CA GLY A 407 -7.94 -23.48 -2.06
C GLY A 407 -7.52 -24.49 -3.13
N PRO A 408 -7.68 -24.20 -4.43
CA PRO A 408 -7.05 -25.00 -5.49
C PRO A 408 -5.52 -25.10 -5.34
N TRP A 409 -4.87 -24.01 -4.97
CA TRP A 409 -3.46 -23.88 -4.55
C TRP A 409 -3.36 -23.00 -3.29
N LEU A 410 -2.17 -22.64 -2.82
CA LEU A 410 -2.03 -21.76 -1.64
C LEU A 410 -2.49 -20.34 -1.96
N ASP A 411 -3.47 -19.84 -1.20
CA ASP A 411 -3.96 -18.47 -1.25
C ASP A 411 -3.66 -17.66 0.01
N GLY A 412 -2.96 -18.27 0.97
CA GLY A 412 -2.49 -17.61 2.17
C GLY A 412 -1.16 -18.19 2.64
N PHE A 413 -0.21 -17.34 3.00
CA PHE A 413 1.07 -17.74 3.58
C PHE A 413 1.54 -16.74 4.64
N GLY A 414 1.96 -17.25 5.79
CA GLY A 414 2.59 -16.51 6.86
C GLY A 414 3.50 -17.42 7.68
N LEU A 415 4.27 -16.82 8.58
CA LEU A 415 5.20 -17.53 9.44
C LEU A 415 4.68 -17.64 10.86
N ILE A 416 5.02 -18.75 11.50
CA ILE A 416 4.94 -18.90 12.96
C ILE A 416 6.36 -18.70 13.48
N ILE A 417 6.56 -17.70 14.34
CA ILE A 417 7.84 -17.34 14.93
C ILE A 417 7.88 -17.64 16.43
N THR A 418 9.06 -17.90 16.97
CA THR A 418 9.28 -18.10 18.40
C THR A 418 10.64 -17.54 18.81
N ARG A 419 10.83 -17.31 20.12
CA ARG A 419 12.10 -16.87 20.68
C ARG A 419 13.04 -18.04 20.96
#